data_AF-A0A1B3Z6C7-F1
#
_entry.id   AF-A0A1B3Z6C7-F1
#
_cell.length_a   1.000
_cell.length_b   1.000
_cell.length_c   1.000
_cell.angle_alpha   90.00
_cell.angle_beta   90.00
_cell.angle_gamma   90.00
#
_symmetry.space_group_name_H-M   'P 1'
#
loop_
_entity.id
_entity.type
_entity.pdbx_description
1 polymer ?
#
loop_
_entity_poly.entity_id
_entity_poly.type
_entity_poly.pdbx_seq_one_letter_code
_entity_poly.pdbx_strand_id
1 'polypeptide(L)'
;MASLYIKDAETAALVTRLAKRSGVTKTALVHELAAAREAELDAKTPRSSTRDSLEKLWREHPGLLQKTGLEADKAFYDSLNDEDED
;
A
#
# COMPACT_ATOMS: atom_id res chain seq x y z
N MET A 1 6.31 -10.65 27.83
CA MET A 1 5.11 -9.99 27.29
C MET A 1 5.16 -8.52 27.68
N ALA A 2 5.23 -7.60 26.71
CA ALA A 2 5.21 -6.17 27.03
C ALA A 2 3.82 -5.77 27.52
N SER A 3 3.73 -5.11 28.68
CA SER A 3 2.49 -4.58 29.22
C SER A 3 2.25 -3.18 28.65
N LEU A 4 1.07 -2.97 28.05
CA LEU A 4 0.63 -1.65 27.62
C LEU A 4 0.12 -0.85 28.82
N TYR A 5 0.74 0.29 29.12
CA TYR A 5 0.28 1.22 30.17
C TYR A 5 -0.35 2.46 29.55
N ILE A 6 -1.60 2.73 29.93
CA ILE A 6 -2.35 3.93 29.52
C ILE A 6 -2.45 4.83 30.75
N LYS A 7 -1.84 6.02 30.68
CA LYS A 7 -1.77 6.97 31.80
C LYS A 7 -3.12 7.55 32.17
N ASP A 8 -3.96 7.81 31.17
CA ASP A 8 -5.30 8.34 31.38
C ASP A 8 -6.26 7.27 31.92
N ALA A 9 -6.89 7.55 33.06
CA ALA A 9 -7.70 6.59 33.79
C ALA A 9 -9.01 6.26 33.05
N GLU A 10 -9.63 7.25 32.41
CA GLU A 10 -10.86 7.04 31.65
C GLU A 10 -10.63 6.16 30.43
N THR A 11 -9.56 6.43 29.68
CA THR A 11 -9.13 5.64 28.53
C THR A 11 -8.74 4.23 28.94
N ALA A 12 -7.99 4.07 30.05
CA ALA A 12 -7.62 2.76 30.56
C ALA A 12 -8.87 1.92 30.93
N ALA A 13 -9.87 2.54 31.56
CA ALA A 13 -11.13 1.88 31.90
C ALA A 13 -11.92 1.50 30.64
N LEU A 14 -11.98 2.39 29.64
CA LEU A 14 -12.62 2.14 28.36
C LEU A 14 -12.00 0.94 27.64
N VAL A 15 -10.68 0.96 27.44
CA VAL A 15 -9.94 -0.12 26.77
C VAL A 15 -10.09 -1.44 27.52
N THR A 16 -10.08 -1.40 28.86
CA THR A 16 -10.30 -2.61 29.68
C THR A 16 -11.69 -3.20 29.44
N ARG A 17 -12.75 -2.37 29.45
CA ARG A 17 -14.12 -2.84 29.18
C ARG A 17 -14.26 -3.39 27.76
N LEU A 18 -13.67 -2.71 26.78
CA LEU A 18 -13.74 -3.12 25.38
C LEU A 18 -13.01 -4.45 25.17
N ALA A 19 -11.79 -4.60 25.70
CA ALA A 19 -11.01 -5.83 25.61
C ALA A 19 -11.76 -7.02 26.22
N LYS A 20 -12.38 -6.82 27.39
CA LYS A 20 -13.20 -7.84 28.05
C LYS A 20 -14.41 -8.25 27.20
N ARG A 21 -15.09 -7.30 26.57
CA ARG A 21 -16.24 -7.58 25.68
C ARG A 21 -15.83 -8.30 24.41
N SER A 22 -14.66 -7.98 23.87
CA SER A 22 -14.12 -8.58 22.65
C SER A 22 -13.39 -9.90 22.89
N GLY A 23 -13.16 -10.31 24.14
CA GLY A 23 -12.48 -11.57 24.47
C GLY A 23 -10.98 -11.57 24.17
N VAL A 24 -10.37 -10.40 23.96
CA VAL A 24 -8.95 -10.25 23.61
C VAL A 24 -8.18 -9.51 24.71
N THR A 25 -6.85 -9.55 24.65
CA THR A 25 -6.02 -8.77 25.58
C THR A 25 -6.06 -7.28 25.25
N LYS A 26 -5.80 -6.43 26.25
CA LYS A 26 -5.73 -4.96 26.06
C LYS A 26 -4.73 -4.57 24.97
N THR A 27 -3.56 -5.21 24.96
CA THR A 27 -2.51 -4.94 23.98
C THR A 27 -2.95 -5.36 22.57
N ALA A 28 -3.56 -6.54 22.42
CA ALA A 28 -4.08 -7.00 21.12
C ALA A 28 -5.15 -6.07 20.58
N LEU A 29 -6.12 -5.68 21.41
CA LEU A 29 -7.18 -4.74 21.04
C LEU A 29 -6.61 -3.40 20.55
N VAL A 30 -5.67 -2.81 21.30
CA VAL A 30 -5.10 -1.51 20.92
C VAL A 30 -4.27 -1.62 19.64
N HIS A 31 -3.54 -2.72 19.46
CA HIS A 31 -2.82 -2.99 18.22
C HIS A 31 -3.76 -3.08 17.01
N GLU A 32 -4.85 -3.86 17.11
CA GLU A 32 -5.85 -3.98 16.05
C GLU A 32 -6.50 -2.64 15.69
N LEU A 33 -6.89 -1.85 16.69
CA LEU A 33 -7.49 -0.54 16.49
C LEU A 33 -6.50 0.46 15.86
N ALA A 34 -5.24 0.45 16.29
CA ALA A 34 -4.21 1.29 15.71
C ALA A 34 -3.94 0.91 14.25
N ALA A 35 -3.81 -0.39 13.96
CA ALA A 35 -3.60 -0.89 12.59
C ALA A 35 -4.77 -0.53 11.66
N ALA A 36 -6.01 -0.69 12.14
CA ALA A 36 -7.19 -0.27 11.37
C ALA A 36 -7.18 1.23 11.10
N ARG A 37 -6.79 2.05 12.09
CA ARG A 37 -6.72 3.50 11.94
C ARG A 37 -5.65 3.96 10.95
N GLU A 38 -4.47 3.32 10.96
CA GLU A 38 -3.41 3.54 9.97
C GLU A 38 -3.92 3.20 8.57
N ALA A 39 -4.54 2.04 8.37
CA ALA A 39 -5.09 1.64 7.08
C ALA A 39 -6.14 2.62 6.53
N GLU A 40 -7.00 3.18 7.40
CA GLU A 40 -7.94 4.23 7.00
C GLU A 40 -7.25 5.53 6.58
N LEU A 41 -6.14 5.89 7.23
CA LEU A 41 -5.36 7.09 6.91
C LEU A 41 -4.59 6.91 5.60
N ASP A 42 -4.02 5.73 5.38
CA ASP A 42 -3.37 5.37 4.11
C ASP A 42 -4.36 5.39 2.95
N ALA A 43 -5.58 4.89 3.16
CA ALA A 43 -6.64 4.93 2.15
C ALA A 43 -7.10 6.36 1.82
N LYS A 44 -7.06 7.28 2.79
CA LYS A 44 -7.44 8.69 2.63
C LYS A 44 -6.29 9.57 2.14
N THR A 45 -5.04 9.11 2.28
CA THR A 45 -3.90 9.77 1.67
C THR A 45 -4.12 9.71 0.16
N PRO A 46 -4.16 10.86 -0.55
CA PRO A 46 -4.32 10.83 -1.99
C PRO A 46 -3.17 10.01 -2.54
N ARG A 47 -3.48 8.82 -3.06
CA ARG A 47 -2.51 8.04 -3.85
C ARG A 47 -1.95 9.03 -4.85
N SER A 48 -0.62 9.16 -4.89
CA SER A 48 0.06 9.96 -5.90
C SER A 48 -0.67 9.77 -7.21
N SER A 49 -1.13 10.87 -7.82
CA SER A 49 -1.98 10.76 -8.98
C SER A 49 -1.27 9.89 -10.02
N THR A 50 -2.03 9.23 -10.90
CA THR A 50 -1.42 8.41 -11.96
C THR A 50 -0.38 9.23 -12.76
N ARG A 51 -0.60 10.54 -12.85
CA ARG A 51 0.33 11.54 -13.38
C ARG A 51 1.63 11.63 -12.56
N ASP A 52 1.56 11.80 -11.25
CA ASP A 52 2.76 11.86 -10.38
C ASP A 52 3.58 10.56 -10.45
N SER A 53 2.90 9.43 -10.58
CA SER A 53 3.53 8.12 -10.75
C SER A 53 4.25 8.03 -12.10
N LEU A 54 3.63 8.52 -13.18
CA LEU A 54 4.25 8.61 -14.51
C LEU A 54 5.45 9.56 -14.50
N GLU A 55 5.31 10.74 -13.90
CA GLU A 55 6.39 11.72 -13.80
C GLU A 55 7.58 11.20 -12.98
N LYS A 56 7.32 10.38 -11.96
CA LYS A 56 8.38 9.68 -11.22
C LYS A 56 9.07 8.64 -12.12
N LEU A 57 8.30 7.79 -12.81
CA LEU A 57 8.84 6.77 -13.71
C LEU A 57 9.71 7.39 -14.81
N TRP A 58 9.28 8.49 -15.41
CA TRP A 58 10.05 9.20 -16.44
C TRP A 58 11.34 9.82 -15.91
N ARG A 59 11.32 10.35 -14.68
CA ARG A 59 12.54 10.87 -14.03
C ARG A 59 13.55 9.76 -13.73
N GLU A 60 13.06 8.61 -13.28
CA GLU A 60 13.91 7.46 -12.94
C GLU A 60 14.45 6.74 -14.19
N HIS A 61 13.71 6.79 -15.30
CA HIS A 61 14.06 6.13 -16.56
C HIS A 61 13.99 7.09 -17.77
N PRO A 62 14.91 8.07 -17.88
CA PRO A 62 14.89 9.06 -18.95
C PRO A 62 15.02 8.46 -20.37
N GLY A 63 15.58 7.24 -20.48
CA GLY A 63 15.70 6.52 -21.75
C GLY A 63 14.40 5.96 -22.32
N LEU A 64 13.35 5.78 -21.50
CA LEU A 64 12.05 5.25 -21.96
C LEU A 64 11.34 6.17 -22.96
N LEU A 65 11.61 7.48 -22.89
CA LEU A 65 11.01 8.49 -23.77
C LEU A 65 11.89 8.79 -25.00
N GLN A 66 13.10 8.24 -25.06
CA GLN A 66 13.92 8.41 -26.24
C GLN A 66 13.31 7.65 -27.40
N LYS A 67 12.99 8.38 -28.47
CA LYS A 67 12.58 7.76 -29.72
C LYS A 67 13.74 6.88 -30.19
N THR A 68 13.51 5.57 -30.19
CA THR A 68 14.48 4.58 -30.68
C THR A 68 14.75 4.74 -32.17
N GLY A 69 13.88 5.44 -32.89
CA GLY A 69 13.94 5.58 -34.35
C GLY A 69 13.55 4.29 -35.09
N LEU A 70 13.22 3.24 -34.35
CA LEU A 70 12.71 1.98 -34.88
C LEU A 70 11.22 2.13 -35.12
N GLU A 71 10.79 1.81 -36.33
CA GLU A 71 9.37 1.69 -36.65
C GLU A 71 8.91 0.31 -36.20
N ALA A 72 7.98 0.26 -35.26
CA ALA A 72 7.33 -0.99 -34.87
C ALA A 72 6.36 -1.38 -35.98
N ASP A 73 6.88 -2.12 -36.96
CA ASP A 73 6.09 -2.61 -38.08
C ASP A 73 5.30 -3.87 -37.70
N LYS A 74 4.46 -4.33 -38.63
CA LYS A 74 3.65 -5.53 -38.40
C LYS A 74 4.50 -6.77 -38.11
N ALA A 75 5.66 -6.92 -38.76
CA ALA A 75 6.55 -8.06 -38.55
C ALA A 75 7.14 -8.08 -37.13
N PHE A 76 7.43 -6.91 -36.55
CA PHE A 76 7.82 -6.79 -35.15
C PHE A 76 6.73 -7.30 -34.20
N TYR A 77 5.48 -6.89 -34.41
CA TYR A 77 4.37 -7.34 -33.55
C TYR A 77 3.99 -8.80 -33.76
N ASP A 78 4.11 -9.31 -34.98
CA ASP A 78 3.91 -10.74 -35.28
C ASP A 78 4.97 -11.58 -34.54
N SER A 79 6.25 -11.15 -34.52
CA SER A 79 7.33 -11.83 -33.77
C SER A 79 7.20 -11.80 -32.24
N LEU A 80 6.39 -10.88 -31.68
CA LEU A 80 6.11 -10.84 -30.24
C LEU A 80 4.96 -11.76 -29.83
N ASN A 81 4.08 -12.10 -30.77
CA ASN A 81 2.89 -12.92 -30.53
C ASN A 81 3.05 -14.36 -31.02
N ASP A 82 4.00 -14.62 -31.92
CA ASP A 82 4.42 -15.97 -32.27
C ASP A 82 5.23 -16.54 -31.09
N GLU A 83 4.53 -16.99 -30.04
CA GLU A 83 5.07 -17.99 -29.11
C GLU A 83 5.38 -19.24 -29.95
N ASP A 84 6.64 -19.67 -29.92
CA ASP A 84 7.16 -20.83 -30.65
C ASP A 84 6.16 -22.02 -30.57
N GLU A 85 5.52 -22.35 -31.70
CA GLU A 85 4.91 -23.67 -31.89
C GLU A 85 6.05 -24.70 -32.03
N ASP A 86 6.60 -25.15 -30.90
CA ASP A 86 7.34 -26.42 -30.76
C ASP A 86 7.22 -27.01 -29.34
#